data_AF-A0A965DYQ1-F1
#
_entry.id   AF-A0A965DYQ1-F1
#
_cell.length_a   1.000
_cell.length_b   1.000
_cell.length_c   1.000
_cell.angle_alpha   90.00
_cell.angle_beta   90.00
_cell.angle_gamma   90.00
#
_symmetry.space_group_name_H-M   'P 1'
#
loop_
_entity.id
_entity.type
_entity.pdbx_description
1 polymer ?
#
loop_
_entity_poly.entity_id
_entity_poly.type
_entity_poly.pdbx_seq_one_letter_code
_entity_poly.pdbx_strand_id
1 'polypeptide(L)'
;MTFYPEMSRLRLFWPLAPLAIASISLLWAYWSTLGELAHAWNTNQQYGHGWLVPLFAAYLLYTRRDKLNITDLRPNLWGLGLLALGLVMRLAATYWYFISLDPISFVPCVAGLVLLFGGWAAFRWSWPAVLFLMFMIPLPFRVANMLAGPLQHFATVTSTFFMQILGLPALAEGNVILLNDHHIGIVEACSGLRMLVVFFALSTGVVLVIERHWIDKLVIFLSAIPIALLSNLFRVTATGIMYDFGFSELASHFFHDVAGWIMMPLALAMLWAEIKLLDVLFIDTPKDSRPAQGTNISRSPERRTTASTQPTRGNRSRRKAEAKETPQEQPAETSSK
;
A
#
# COMPACT_ATOMS: atom_id res chain seq x y z
N MET A 1 16.39 -42.73 -25.51
CA MET A 1 17.42 -42.07 -24.68
C MET A 1 18.15 -41.09 -25.58
N THR A 2 17.64 -39.86 -25.70
CA THR A 2 18.33 -38.77 -26.43
C THR A 2 17.94 -37.44 -25.79
N PHE A 3 18.97 -36.72 -25.40
CA PHE A 3 19.01 -35.50 -24.61
C PHE A 3 18.35 -34.31 -25.33
N TYR A 4 17.35 -33.67 -24.72
CA TYR A 4 17.06 -32.23 -24.93
C TYR A 4 16.76 -31.46 -23.62
N PRO A 5 17.59 -31.54 -22.56
CA PRO A 5 17.44 -30.66 -21.40
C PRO A 5 18.01 -29.23 -21.60
N GLU A 6 18.73 -28.94 -22.70
CA GLU A 6 19.36 -27.62 -22.93
C GLU A 6 18.42 -26.56 -23.55
N MET A 7 17.49 -26.94 -24.44
CA MET A 7 16.60 -25.99 -25.13
C MET A 7 15.55 -25.35 -24.21
N SER A 8 15.17 -26.00 -23.12
CA SER A 8 14.26 -25.45 -22.11
C SER A 8 14.94 -24.41 -21.22
N ARG A 9 16.23 -24.60 -20.91
CA ARG A 9 17.06 -23.62 -20.20
C ARG A 9 17.21 -22.34 -21.02
N LEU A 10 17.55 -22.44 -22.30
CA LEU A 10 17.74 -21.29 -23.19
C LEU A 10 16.48 -20.41 -23.36
N ARG A 11 15.28 -21.00 -23.40
CA ARG A 11 14.02 -20.24 -23.46
C ARG A 11 13.65 -19.53 -22.16
N LEU A 12 14.08 -20.06 -21.01
CA LEU A 12 13.91 -19.44 -19.70
C LEU A 12 14.93 -18.31 -19.46
N PHE A 13 16.16 -18.44 -19.98
CA PHE A 13 17.23 -17.44 -19.85
C PHE A 13 17.08 -16.25 -20.83
N TRP A 14 16.37 -16.42 -21.95
CA TRP A 14 16.17 -15.37 -22.96
C TRP A 14 15.53 -14.07 -22.43
N PRO A 15 14.49 -14.07 -21.56
CA PRO A 15 13.99 -12.84 -20.94
C PRO A 15 14.80 -12.39 -19.72
N LEU A 16 15.58 -13.27 -19.09
CA LEU A 16 16.33 -12.96 -17.87
C LEU A 16 17.61 -12.16 -18.16
N ALA A 17 18.33 -12.48 -19.23
CA ALA A 17 19.53 -11.74 -19.63
C ALA A 17 19.25 -10.25 -19.98
N PRO A 18 18.28 -9.90 -20.83
CA PRO A 18 17.99 -8.49 -21.14
C PRO A 18 17.39 -7.76 -19.94
N LEU A 19 16.62 -8.43 -19.09
CA LEU A 19 16.15 -7.85 -17.82
C LEU A 19 17.33 -7.54 -16.89
N ALA A 20 18.29 -8.45 -16.75
CA ALA A 20 19.48 -8.24 -15.93
C ALA A 20 20.33 -7.09 -16.47
N ILE A 21 20.56 -7.05 -17.78
CA ILE A 21 21.28 -5.95 -18.44
C ILE A 21 20.56 -4.62 -18.20
N ALA A 22 19.24 -4.55 -18.45
CA ALA A 22 18.46 -3.33 -18.26
C ALA A 22 18.45 -2.88 -16.78
N SER A 23 18.39 -3.82 -15.84
CA SER A 23 18.47 -3.54 -14.40
C SER A 23 19.85 -2.99 -14.01
N ILE A 24 20.94 -3.60 -14.51
CA ILE A 24 22.30 -3.12 -14.29
C ILE A 24 22.49 -1.73 -14.91
N SER A 25 22.00 -1.51 -16.14
CA SER A 25 22.04 -0.20 -16.80
C SER A 25 21.26 0.86 -16.01
N LEU A 26 20.10 0.51 -15.44
CA LEU A 26 19.34 1.42 -14.59
C LEU A 26 20.11 1.75 -13.30
N LEU A 27 20.66 0.75 -12.62
CA LEU A 27 21.45 0.96 -11.41
C LEU A 27 22.70 1.80 -11.69
N TRP A 28 23.36 1.58 -12.82
CA TRP A 28 24.49 2.39 -13.27
C TRP A 28 24.07 3.85 -13.54
N ALA A 29 22.96 4.04 -14.26
CA ALA A 29 22.44 5.38 -14.56
C ALA A 29 22.05 6.16 -13.30
N TYR A 30 21.54 5.48 -12.27
CA TYR A 30 21.15 6.07 -10.98
C TYR A 30 22.23 5.95 -9.90
N TRP A 31 23.46 5.52 -10.23
CA TRP A 31 24.50 5.28 -9.23
C TRP A 31 24.81 6.51 -8.38
N SER A 32 24.92 7.69 -9.00
CA SER A 32 25.14 8.96 -8.29
C SER A 32 23.98 9.29 -7.35
N THR A 33 22.75 9.18 -7.84
CA THR A 33 21.52 9.47 -7.09
C THR A 33 21.35 8.51 -5.91
N LEU A 34 21.63 7.22 -6.10
CA LEU A 34 21.61 6.22 -5.03
C LEU A 34 22.74 6.46 -4.02
N GLY A 35 23.90 6.94 -4.48
CA GLY A 35 24.99 7.37 -3.60
C GLY A 35 24.62 8.57 -2.74
N GLU A 36 23.95 9.57 -3.31
CA GLU A 36 23.41 10.72 -2.57
C GLU A 36 22.34 10.31 -1.56
N LEU A 37 21.45 9.39 -1.93
CA LEU A 37 20.46 8.82 -1.01
C LEU A 37 21.14 8.06 0.13
N ALA A 38 22.12 7.20 -0.16
CA ALA A 38 22.88 6.48 0.86
C ALA A 38 23.63 7.42 1.80
N HIS A 39 24.22 8.50 1.27
CA HIS A 39 24.83 9.54 2.08
C HIS A 39 23.80 10.25 2.96
N ALA A 40 22.62 10.60 2.41
CA ALA A 40 21.54 11.21 3.16
C ALA A 40 21.04 10.31 4.30
N TRP A 41 20.92 8.99 4.07
CA TRP A 41 20.50 8.04 5.10
C TRP A 41 21.53 7.87 6.23
N ASN A 42 22.82 8.01 5.92
CA ASN A 42 23.89 7.88 6.91
C ASN A 42 24.12 9.19 7.70
N THR A 43 24.05 10.33 7.03
CA THR A 43 24.35 11.64 7.65
C THR A 43 23.13 12.24 8.33
N ASN A 44 21.93 12.02 7.77
CA ASN A 44 20.69 12.57 8.31
C ASN A 44 19.90 11.49 9.04
N GLN A 45 19.93 11.55 10.37
CA GLN A 45 19.18 10.65 11.24
C GLN A 45 17.65 10.65 10.96
N GLN A 46 17.11 11.70 10.33
CA GLN A 46 15.70 11.74 9.92
C GLN A 46 15.35 10.65 8.89
N TYR A 47 16.30 10.30 8.03
CA TYR A 47 16.09 9.41 6.88
C TYR A 47 16.83 8.07 7.02
N GLY A 48 17.33 7.74 8.21
CA GLY A 48 18.04 6.47 8.45
C GLY A 48 17.22 5.21 8.13
N HIS A 49 15.89 5.31 8.17
CA HIS A 49 14.98 4.24 7.75
C HIS A 49 15.08 3.89 6.25
N GLY A 50 15.68 4.75 5.42
CA GLY A 50 15.83 4.55 3.98
C GLY A 50 16.56 3.26 3.61
N TRP A 51 17.51 2.79 4.44
CA TRP A 51 18.17 1.49 4.24
C TRP A 51 17.23 0.28 4.35
N LEU A 52 16.18 0.38 5.18
CA LEU A 52 15.21 -0.69 5.38
C LEU A 52 14.22 -0.78 4.22
N VAL A 53 14.00 0.32 3.50
CA VAL A 53 12.94 0.42 2.48
C VAL A 53 13.15 -0.54 1.29
N PRO A 54 14.35 -0.61 0.65
CA PRO A 54 14.62 -1.58 -0.41
C PRO A 54 14.50 -3.03 0.06
N LEU A 55 14.94 -3.32 1.28
CA LEU A 55 14.85 -4.65 1.89
C LEU A 55 13.38 -5.06 2.10
N PHE A 56 12.56 -4.14 2.61
CA PHE A 56 11.13 -4.37 2.78
C PHE A 56 10.39 -4.47 1.45
N ALA A 57 10.76 -3.68 0.44
CA ALA A 57 10.20 -3.82 -0.91
C ALA A 57 10.51 -5.20 -1.50
N ALA A 58 11.74 -5.71 -1.33
CA ALA A 58 12.08 -7.07 -1.73
C ALA A 58 11.29 -8.13 -0.94
N TYR A 59 11.13 -7.94 0.36
CA TYR A 59 10.29 -8.79 1.22
C TYR A 59 8.82 -8.78 0.76
N LEU A 60 8.25 -7.63 0.39
CA LEU A 60 6.89 -7.52 -0.15
C LEU A 60 6.73 -8.30 -1.45
N LEU A 61 7.71 -8.24 -2.36
CA LEU A 61 7.71 -9.06 -3.57
C LEU A 61 7.75 -10.55 -3.24
N TYR A 62 8.61 -10.94 -2.28
CA TYR A 62 8.75 -12.33 -1.84
C TYR A 62 7.44 -12.87 -1.24
N THR A 63 6.83 -12.15 -0.31
CA THR A 63 5.57 -12.55 0.35
C THR A 63 4.40 -12.60 -0.64
N ARG A 64 4.46 -11.83 -1.73
CA ARG A 64 3.43 -11.83 -2.77
C ARG A 64 3.71 -12.79 -3.92
N ARG A 65 4.80 -13.55 -3.91
CA ARG A 65 5.19 -14.41 -5.05
C ARG A 65 4.10 -15.39 -5.49
N ASP A 66 3.29 -15.86 -4.55
CA ASP A 66 2.22 -16.83 -4.82
C ASP A 66 1.03 -16.20 -5.56
N LYS A 67 0.93 -14.85 -5.57
CA LYS A 67 -0.06 -14.09 -6.34
C LYS A 67 0.38 -13.88 -7.80
N LEU A 68 1.61 -14.28 -8.17
CA LEU A 68 2.15 -14.14 -9.52
C LEU A 68 2.10 -15.47 -10.28
N ASN A 69 1.24 -15.52 -11.30
CA ASN A 69 1.27 -16.62 -12.27
C ASN A 69 2.33 -16.33 -13.33
N ILE A 70 3.39 -17.14 -13.37
CA ILE A 70 4.50 -17.00 -14.32
C ILE A 70 4.00 -17.10 -15.78
N THR A 71 2.90 -17.84 -16.02
CA THR A 71 2.27 -18.00 -17.34
C THR A 71 1.63 -16.71 -17.87
N ASP A 72 1.30 -15.78 -16.99
CA ASP A 72 0.63 -14.52 -17.35
C ASP A 72 1.64 -13.40 -17.66
N LEU A 73 2.94 -13.66 -17.50
CA LEU A 73 4.01 -12.73 -17.80
C LEU A 73 4.11 -12.52 -19.31
N ARG A 74 3.80 -11.29 -19.76
CA ARG A 74 3.88 -10.89 -21.17
C ARG A 74 4.54 -9.52 -21.28
N PRO A 75 5.69 -9.39 -21.97
CA PRO A 75 6.33 -8.09 -22.17
C PRO A 75 5.36 -7.05 -22.72
N ASN A 76 5.47 -5.80 -22.25
CA ASN A 76 4.56 -4.74 -22.66
C ASN A 76 5.30 -3.42 -22.92
N LEU A 77 5.18 -2.91 -24.14
CA LEU A 77 5.83 -1.67 -24.59
C LEU A 77 5.39 -0.41 -23.83
N TRP A 78 4.24 -0.43 -23.15
CA TRP A 78 3.86 0.65 -22.23
C TRP A 78 4.91 0.89 -21.11
N GLY A 79 5.73 -0.11 -20.78
CA GLY A 79 6.88 0.05 -19.89
C GLY A 79 7.91 1.06 -20.42
N LEU A 80 8.06 1.19 -21.73
CA LEU A 80 8.90 2.21 -22.35
C LEU A 80 8.36 3.62 -22.09
N GLY A 81 7.03 3.78 -22.04
CA GLY A 81 6.40 5.05 -21.67
C GLY A 81 6.72 5.47 -20.23
N LEU A 82 6.74 4.52 -19.28
CA LEU A 82 7.15 4.78 -17.90
C LEU A 82 8.66 5.06 -17.76
N LEU A 83 9.50 4.36 -18.53
CA LEU A 83 10.93 4.66 -18.61
C LEU A 83 11.18 6.04 -19.19
N ALA A 84 10.46 6.42 -20.24
CA ALA A 84 10.52 7.75 -20.84
C ALA A 84 10.06 8.82 -19.85
N LEU A 85 9.01 8.57 -19.08
CA LEU A 85 8.55 9.46 -18.01
C LEU A 85 9.64 9.68 -16.96
N GLY A 86 10.27 8.60 -16.45
CA GLY A 86 11.37 8.72 -15.50
C GLY A 86 12.57 9.48 -16.09
N LEU A 87 12.93 9.21 -17.35
CA LEU A 87 13.99 9.96 -18.03
C LEU A 87 13.65 11.45 -18.17
N VAL A 88 12.43 11.80 -18.57
CA VAL A 88 11.97 13.20 -18.67
C VAL A 88 12.00 13.87 -17.30
N MET A 89 11.55 13.18 -16.24
CA MET A 89 11.62 13.69 -14.87
C MET A 89 13.07 13.94 -14.43
N ARG A 90 13.99 13.03 -14.75
CA ARG A 90 15.42 13.19 -14.46
C ARG A 90 16.03 14.36 -15.22
N LEU A 91 15.75 14.48 -16.51
CA LEU A 91 16.22 15.62 -17.32
C LEU A 91 15.64 16.94 -16.81
N ALA A 92 14.36 16.97 -16.43
CA ALA A 92 13.72 18.12 -15.82
C ALA A 92 14.35 18.45 -14.46
N ALA A 93 14.69 17.44 -13.64
CA ALA A 93 15.36 17.63 -12.36
C ALA A 93 16.70 18.35 -12.55
N THR A 94 17.50 17.94 -13.54
CA THR A 94 18.77 18.60 -13.88
C THR A 94 18.55 20.00 -14.46
N TYR A 95 17.61 20.16 -15.40
CA TYR A 95 17.37 21.44 -16.06
C TYR A 95 16.85 22.53 -15.12
N TRP A 96 15.93 22.17 -14.22
CA TRP A 96 15.32 23.09 -13.24
C TRP A 96 16.05 23.12 -11.89
N TYR A 97 17.18 22.40 -11.76
CA TYR A 97 17.90 22.22 -10.49
C TYR A 97 17.01 21.73 -9.33
N PHE A 98 16.02 20.89 -9.66
CA PHE A 98 15.08 20.37 -8.68
C PHE A 98 15.58 19.03 -8.13
N ILE A 99 16.51 19.11 -7.17
CA ILE A 99 17.28 17.99 -6.59
C ILE A 99 16.39 16.82 -6.17
N SER A 100 15.21 17.08 -5.57
CA SER A 100 14.32 16.02 -5.10
C SER A 100 13.63 15.23 -6.21
N LEU A 101 13.57 15.76 -7.44
CA LEU A 101 12.85 15.12 -8.55
C LEU A 101 13.67 13.98 -9.18
N ASP A 102 15.00 14.07 -9.12
CA ASP A 102 15.88 13.02 -9.63
C ASP A 102 15.67 11.66 -8.92
N PRO A 103 15.74 11.54 -7.58
CA PRO A 103 15.44 10.27 -6.92
C PRO A 103 13.99 9.84 -7.11
N ILE A 104 13.02 10.76 -7.20
CA ILE A 104 11.60 10.42 -7.48
C ILE A 104 11.46 9.75 -8.84
N SER A 105 12.26 10.16 -9.84
CA SER A 105 12.25 9.58 -11.18
C SER A 105 12.70 8.11 -11.26
N PHE A 106 13.39 7.62 -10.22
CA PHE A 106 13.78 6.22 -10.12
C PHE A 106 12.56 5.28 -10.05
N VAL A 107 11.51 5.68 -9.33
CA VAL A 107 10.31 4.85 -9.10
C VAL A 107 9.56 4.52 -10.41
N PRO A 108 9.21 5.49 -11.28
CA PRO A 108 8.62 5.17 -12.57
C PRO A 108 9.56 4.39 -13.48
N CYS A 109 10.89 4.56 -13.38
CA CYS A 109 11.83 3.72 -14.13
C CYS A 109 11.79 2.25 -13.70
N VAL A 110 11.78 1.97 -12.39
CA VAL A 110 11.61 0.60 -11.86
C VAL A 110 10.27 0.02 -12.28
N ALA A 111 9.19 0.81 -12.16
CA ALA A 111 7.85 0.42 -12.60
C ALA A 111 7.82 0.10 -14.11
N GLY A 112 8.53 0.91 -14.91
CA GLY A 112 8.69 0.74 -16.35
C GLY A 112 9.44 -0.53 -16.73
N LEU A 113 10.54 -0.85 -16.04
CA LEU A 113 11.23 -2.14 -16.24
C LEU A 113 10.32 -3.33 -15.94
N VAL A 114 9.59 -3.29 -14.82
CA VAL A 114 8.69 -4.39 -14.47
C VAL A 114 7.58 -4.56 -15.51
N LEU A 115 6.98 -3.46 -15.98
CA LEU A 115 5.95 -3.49 -17.02
C LEU A 115 6.53 -3.94 -18.37
N LEU A 116 7.75 -3.50 -18.71
CA LEU A 116 8.39 -3.80 -19.99
C LEU A 116 8.65 -5.30 -20.16
N PHE A 117 9.19 -5.96 -19.12
CA PHE A 117 9.56 -7.37 -19.19
C PHE A 117 8.46 -8.32 -18.68
N GLY A 118 7.71 -7.92 -17.67
CA GLY A 118 6.71 -8.78 -17.00
C GLY A 118 5.24 -8.43 -17.31
N GLY A 119 4.99 -7.31 -17.97
CA GLY A 119 3.64 -6.90 -18.36
C GLY A 119 2.76 -6.42 -17.22
N TRP A 120 1.46 -6.32 -17.52
CA TRP A 120 0.45 -5.88 -16.53
C TRP A 120 0.32 -6.84 -15.35
N ALA A 121 0.56 -8.14 -15.56
CA ALA A 121 0.55 -9.13 -14.49
C ALA A 121 1.66 -8.84 -13.46
N ALA A 122 2.91 -8.68 -13.92
CA ALA A 122 4.02 -8.33 -13.03
C ALA A 122 3.84 -6.96 -12.39
N PHE A 123 3.34 -5.96 -13.13
CA PHE A 123 3.08 -4.62 -12.59
C PHE A 123 2.04 -4.64 -11.47
N ARG A 124 0.90 -5.33 -11.64
CA ARG A 124 -0.16 -5.46 -10.63
C ARG A 124 0.28 -6.29 -9.42
N TRP A 125 1.25 -7.17 -9.61
CA TRP A 125 1.88 -7.91 -8.53
C TRP A 125 2.85 -7.04 -7.72
N SER A 126 3.72 -6.30 -8.41
CA SER A 126 4.84 -5.55 -7.83
C SER A 126 4.50 -4.13 -7.38
N TRP A 127 3.38 -3.54 -7.84
CA TRP A 127 3.09 -2.12 -7.59
C TRP A 127 3.20 -1.69 -6.13
N PRO A 128 2.84 -2.48 -5.09
CA PRO A 128 3.00 -2.02 -3.72
C PRO A 128 4.46 -1.91 -3.32
N ALA A 129 5.30 -2.86 -3.74
CA ALA A 129 6.73 -2.81 -3.47
C ALA A 129 7.41 -1.66 -4.21
N VAL A 130 7.03 -1.43 -5.48
CA VAL A 130 7.53 -0.32 -6.28
C VAL A 130 7.11 1.02 -5.68
N LEU A 131 5.85 1.17 -5.27
CA LEU A 131 5.35 2.38 -4.62
C LEU A 131 6.02 2.59 -3.25
N PHE A 132 6.30 1.50 -2.51
CA PHE A 132 6.97 1.58 -1.21
C PHE A 132 8.38 2.16 -1.31
N LEU A 133 9.06 2.04 -2.46
CA LEU A 133 10.35 2.69 -2.69
C LEU A 133 10.29 4.22 -2.55
N MET A 134 9.12 4.86 -2.69
CA MET A 134 8.98 6.29 -2.43
C MET A 134 9.41 6.69 -1.01
N PHE A 135 9.30 5.79 -0.03
CA PHE A 135 9.70 6.08 1.36
C PHE A 135 11.22 6.11 1.57
N MET A 136 12.02 5.64 0.62
CA MET A 136 13.48 5.78 0.72
C MET A 136 13.95 7.18 0.29
N ILE A 137 13.07 7.96 -0.35
CA ILE A 137 13.41 9.25 -0.94
C ILE A 137 13.08 10.36 0.07
N PRO A 138 14.05 11.24 0.41
CA PRO A 138 13.79 12.34 1.33
C PRO A 138 12.79 13.32 0.73
N LEU A 139 11.93 13.88 1.59
CA LEU A 139 10.94 14.87 1.17
C LEU A 139 11.63 16.13 0.63
N PRO A 140 11.05 16.79 -0.38
CA PRO A 140 11.56 18.08 -0.84
C PRO A 140 11.65 19.09 0.31
N PHE A 141 12.75 19.83 0.39
CA PHE A 141 13.03 20.76 1.50
C PHE A 141 11.86 21.69 1.84
N ARG A 142 11.18 22.22 0.82
CA ARG A 142 9.98 23.07 1.02
C ARG A 142 8.86 22.33 1.74
N VAL A 143 8.55 21.11 1.31
CA VAL A 143 7.50 20.28 1.93
C VAL A 143 7.91 19.92 3.35
N ALA A 144 9.15 19.47 3.54
CA ALA A 144 9.68 19.17 4.88
C ALA A 144 9.52 20.35 5.84
N ASN A 145 9.92 21.56 5.44
CA ASN A 145 9.82 22.74 6.31
C ASN A 145 8.39 23.21 6.55
N MET A 146 7.52 23.13 5.52
CA MET A 146 6.10 23.47 5.66
C MET A 146 5.39 22.55 6.65
N LEU A 147 5.78 21.27 6.73
CA LEU A 147 5.24 20.32 7.69
C LEU A 147 5.91 20.45 9.06
N ALA A 148 7.24 20.64 9.11
CA ALA A 148 8.00 20.67 10.34
C ALA A 148 7.56 21.80 11.29
N GLY A 149 7.33 23.01 10.78
CA GLY A 149 6.93 24.16 11.61
C GLY A 149 5.67 23.92 12.44
N PRO A 150 4.52 23.60 11.81
CA PRO A 150 3.28 23.28 12.54
C PRO A 150 3.43 22.11 13.51
N LEU A 151 4.17 21.06 13.13
CA LEU A 151 4.41 19.91 14.00
C LEU A 151 5.25 20.28 15.23
N GLN A 152 6.27 21.13 15.07
CA GLN A 152 7.09 21.61 16.18
C GLN A 152 6.28 22.50 17.11
N HIS A 153 5.46 23.42 16.56
CA HIS A 153 4.62 24.29 17.37
C HIS A 153 3.60 23.47 18.18
N PHE A 154 2.91 22.53 17.54
CA PHE A 154 1.98 21.62 18.21
C PHE A 154 2.68 20.82 19.32
N ALA A 155 3.87 20.28 19.03
CA ALA A 155 4.66 19.55 20.02
C ALA A 155 5.06 20.43 21.21
N THR A 156 5.47 21.68 20.96
CA THR A 156 5.86 22.64 22.01
C THR A 156 4.69 22.91 22.94
N VAL A 157 3.58 23.40 22.39
CA VAL A 157 2.39 23.80 23.16
C VAL A 157 1.85 22.62 23.96
N THR A 158 1.71 21.45 23.32
CA THR A 158 1.14 20.28 23.98
C THR A 158 2.09 19.75 25.06
N SER A 159 3.39 19.68 24.80
CA SER A 159 4.34 19.17 25.80
C SER A 159 4.47 20.10 27.00
N THR A 160 4.50 21.41 26.78
CA THR A 160 4.50 22.41 27.86
C THR A 160 3.24 22.28 28.72
N PHE A 161 2.06 22.13 28.10
CA PHE A 161 0.81 21.93 28.83
C PHE A 161 0.86 20.67 29.72
N PHE A 162 1.35 19.54 29.20
CA PHE A 162 1.49 18.32 29.99
C PHE A 162 2.53 18.43 31.10
N MET A 163 3.65 19.11 30.86
CA MET A 163 4.65 19.39 31.90
C MET A 163 4.06 20.25 33.03
N GLN A 164 3.29 21.28 32.71
CA GLN A 164 2.62 22.13 33.69
C GLN A 164 1.60 21.34 34.53
N ILE A 165 0.85 20.41 33.93
CA ILE A 165 -0.03 19.49 34.66
C ILE A 165 0.75 18.66 35.67
N LEU A 166 1.99 18.26 35.33
CA LEU A 166 2.87 17.50 36.21
C LEU A 166 3.57 18.36 37.27
N GLY A 167 3.27 19.66 37.35
CA GLY A 167 3.84 20.59 38.32
C GLY A 167 5.19 21.17 37.93
N LEU A 168 5.64 20.95 36.69
CA LEU A 168 6.90 21.49 36.19
C LEU A 168 6.71 22.95 35.71
N PRO A 169 7.61 23.88 36.08
CA PRO A 169 7.53 25.29 35.66
C PRO A 169 8.01 25.47 34.21
N ALA A 170 7.31 24.85 33.26
CA ALA A 170 7.62 24.90 31.84
C ALA A 170 6.99 26.13 31.16
N LEU A 171 7.76 26.86 30.37
CA LEU A 171 7.33 27.99 29.55
C LEU A 171 7.65 27.73 28.08
N ALA A 172 6.69 27.98 27.18
CA ALA A 172 6.92 27.87 25.74
C ALA A 172 7.31 29.22 25.13
N GLU A 173 8.49 29.30 24.53
CA GLU A 173 8.96 30.45 23.74
C GLU A 173 9.24 30.00 22.30
N GLY A 174 8.31 30.29 21.39
CA GLY A 174 8.39 29.78 20.02
C GLY A 174 8.31 28.25 19.98
N ASN A 175 9.38 27.59 19.53
CA ASN A 175 9.53 26.12 19.50
C ASN A 175 10.52 25.60 20.56
N VAL A 176 10.80 26.38 21.60
CA VAL A 176 11.68 26.03 22.71
C VAL A 176 10.87 26.01 24.00
N ILE A 177 11.10 25.00 24.84
CA ILE A 177 10.51 24.89 26.17
C ILE A 177 11.59 25.26 27.19
N LEU A 178 11.38 26.33 27.93
CA LEU A 178 12.22 26.70 29.07
C LEU A 178 11.70 25.98 30.31
N LEU A 179 12.59 25.30 31.01
CA LEU A 179 12.30 24.58 32.24
C LEU A 179 13.39 24.91 33.27
N ASN A 180 13.04 25.72 34.27
CA ASN A 180 14.02 26.31 35.20
C ASN A 180 15.15 27.02 34.41
N ASP A 181 16.39 26.57 34.56
CA ASP A 181 17.57 27.09 33.85
C ASP A 181 17.90 26.31 32.55
N HIS A 182 17.06 25.35 32.15
CA HIS A 182 17.30 24.49 30.99
C HIS A 182 16.44 24.89 29.78
N HIS A 183 17.08 24.95 28.62
CA HIS A 183 16.42 25.16 27.33
C HIS A 183 16.23 23.81 26.63
N ILE A 184 15.02 23.27 26.67
CA ILE A 184 14.62 22.10 25.90
C ILE A 184 14.12 22.60 24.55
N GLY A 185 15.06 22.87 23.65
CA GLY A 185 14.72 23.17 22.27
C GLY A 185 14.10 21.94 21.61
N ILE A 186 12.98 22.11 20.91
CA ILE A 186 12.58 21.14 19.88
C ILE A 186 13.45 21.44 18.67
N VAL A 187 14.76 21.16 18.82
CA VAL A 187 15.76 21.32 17.76
C VAL A 187 15.29 20.53 16.55
N GLU A 188 15.67 20.95 15.34
CA GLU A 188 15.33 20.30 14.07
C GLU A 188 15.58 18.76 14.08
N ALA A 189 16.56 18.31 14.87
CA ALA A 189 16.87 16.90 15.12
C ALA A 189 15.73 16.09 15.75
N CYS A 190 14.91 16.73 16.58
CA CYS A 190 13.75 16.16 17.28
C CYS A 190 12.44 16.37 16.53
N SER A 191 12.49 17.01 15.36
CA SER A 191 11.30 17.42 14.60
C SER A 191 10.33 16.25 14.44
N GLY A 192 9.07 16.46 14.84
CA GLY A 192 8.02 15.46 14.71
C GLY A 192 7.93 14.87 13.29
N LEU A 193 8.47 15.55 12.29
CA LEU A 193 8.63 15.09 10.92
C LEU A 193 9.41 13.76 10.80
N ARG A 194 10.49 13.53 11.56
CA ARG A 194 11.20 12.23 11.54
C ARG A 194 10.27 11.09 11.91
N MET A 195 9.64 11.23 13.08
CA MET A 195 8.72 10.22 13.59
C MET A 195 7.54 10.06 12.65
N LEU A 196 6.99 11.16 12.15
CA LEU A 196 5.90 11.16 11.17
C LEU A 196 6.26 10.34 9.92
N VAL A 197 7.42 10.59 9.30
CA VAL A 197 7.84 9.86 8.08
C VAL A 197 8.07 8.38 8.37
N VAL A 198 8.72 8.04 9.49
CA VAL A 198 8.92 6.65 9.90
C VAL A 198 7.58 5.95 10.17
N PHE A 199 6.63 6.61 10.86
CA PHE A 199 5.31 6.05 11.11
C PHE A 199 4.48 5.90 9.85
N PHE A 200 4.57 6.85 8.92
CA PHE A 200 3.93 6.69 7.62
C PHE A 200 4.52 5.51 6.84
N ALA A 201 5.84 5.36 6.81
CA ALA A 201 6.49 4.22 6.15
C ALA A 201 6.08 2.90 6.81
N LEU A 202 6.13 2.80 8.14
CA LEU A 202 5.76 1.63 8.90
C LEU A 202 4.28 1.26 8.71
N SER A 203 3.38 2.24 8.91
CA SER A 203 1.94 2.06 8.74
C SER A 203 1.59 1.65 7.31
N THR A 204 2.21 2.28 6.31
CA THR A 204 2.03 1.87 4.91
C THR A 204 2.50 0.43 4.71
N GLY A 205 3.67 0.06 5.24
CA GLY A 205 4.17 -1.31 5.16
C GLY A 205 3.20 -2.33 5.77
N VAL A 206 2.63 -2.00 6.93
CA VAL A 206 1.62 -2.82 7.61
C VAL A 206 0.34 -2.95 6.77
N VAL A 207 -0.17 -1.84 6.24
CA VAL A 207 -1.36 -1.81 5.37
C VAL A 207 -1.16 -2.63 4.08
N LEU A 208 0.06 -2.69 3.56
CA LEU A 208 0.41 -3.47 2.37
C LEU A 208 0.49 -4.98 2.65
N VAL A 209 0.77 -5.40 3.88
CA VAL A 209 0.88 -6.81 4.30
C VAL A 209 -0.45 -7.37 4.81
N ILE A 210 -1.21 -6.59 5.59
CA ILE A 210 -2.45 -7.06 6.22
C ILE A 210 -3.58 -7.22 5.19
N GLU A 211 -4.33 -8.32 5.31
CA GLU A 211 -5.57 -8.56 4.55
C GLU A 211 -6.78 -8.04 5.34
N ARG A 212 -7.06 -6.74 5.22
CA ARG A 212 -8.21 -6.06 5.85
C ARG A 212 -9.04 -5.24 4.86
N HIS A 213 -10.24 -4.83 5.28
CA HIS A 213 -11.09 -3.93 4.51
C HIS A 213 -10.38 -2.59 4.22
N TRP A 214 -10.73 -1.93 3.12
CA TRP A 214 -10.02 -0.72 2.67
C TRP A 214 -10.18 0.46 3.65
N ILE A 215 -11.27 0.49 4.43
CA ILE A 215 -11.51 1.49 5.47
C ILE A 215 -10.52 1.30 6.61
N ASP A 216 -10.36 0.09 7.16
CA ASP A 216 -9.36 -0.20 8.20
C ASP A 216 -7.95 0.17 7.75
N LYS A 217 -7.62 -0.15 6.49
CA LYS A 217 -6.35 0.24 5.88
C LYS A 217 -6.15 1.76 5.85
N LEU A 218 -7.21 2.51 5.53
CA LEU A 218 -7.17 3.97 5.55
C LEU A 218 -7.04 4.52 6.97
N VAL A 219 -7.74 3.92 7.95
CA VAL A 219 -7.64 4.31 9.37
C VAL A 219 -6.21 4.10 9.87
N ILE A 220 -5.64 2.92 9.67
CA ILE A 220 -4.24 2.61 10.06
C ILE A 220 -3.26 3.54 9.34
N PHE A 221 -3.48 3.83 8.06
CA PHE A 221 -2.62 4.77 7.32
C PHE A 221 -2.68 6.18 7.90
N LEU A 222 -3.87 6.69 8.22
CA LEU A 222 -4.06 8.03 8.76
C LEU A 222 -3.68 8.16 10.23
N SER A 223 -3.73 7.06 10.99
CA SER A 223 -3.34 7.03 12.40
C SER A 223 -1.84 7.20 12.61
N ALA A 224 -1.02 7.04 11.56
CA ALA A 224 0.39 7.38 11.58
C ALA A 224 0.63 8.82 12.10
N ILE A 225 -0.26 9.76 11.78
CA ILE A 225 -0.18 11.15 12.25
C ILE A 225 -0.38 11.25 13.77
N PRO A 226 -1.54 10.88 14.35
CA PRO A 226 -1.75 10.97 15.79
C PRO A 226 -0.76 10.12 16.59
N ILE A 227 -0.39 8.92 16.12
CA ILE A 227 0.63 8.09 16.77
C ILE A 227 1.98 8.81 16.81
N ALA A 228 2.41 9.42 15.70
CA ALA A 228 3.64 10.19 15.65
C ALA A 228 3.61 11.37 16.63
N LEU A 229 2.50 12.11 16.68
CA LEU A 229 2.34 13.27 17.56
C LEU A 229 2.33 12.86 19.04
N LEU A 230 1.60 11.81 19.40
CA LEU A 230 1.53 11.30 20.77
C LEU A 230 2.87 10.75 21.22
N SER A 231 3.54 9.94 20.39
CA SER A 231 4.89 9.46 20.68
C SER A 231 5.85 10.64 20.89
N ASN A 232 5.74 11.69 20.05
CA ASN A 232 6.58 12.87 20.18
C ASN A 232 6.31 13.66 21.46
N LEU A 233 5.05 13.78 21.86
CA LEU A 233 4.63 14.35 23.13
C LEU A 233 5.24 13.59 24.31
N PHE A 234 5.08 12.27 24.35
CA PHE A 234 5.66 11.42 25.39
C PHE A 234 7.17 11.61 25.49
N ARG A 235 7.87 11.65 24.36
CA ARG A 235 9.32 11.89 24.33
C ARG A 235 9.67 13.22 24.99
N VAL A 236 9.08 14.33 24.52
CA VAL A 236 9.44 15.68 24.97
C VAL A 236 9.10 15.84 26.46
N THR A 237 7.92 15.38 26.89
CA THR A 237 7.53 15.41 28.31
C THR A 237 8.46 14.56 29.17
N ALA A 238 8.81 13.34 28.76
CA ALA A 238 9.75 12.49 29.49
C ALA A 238 11.14 13.13 29.59
N THR A 239 11.62 13.76 28.52
CA THR A 239 12.89 14.51 28.55
C THR A 239 12.85 15.66 29.55
N GLY A 240 11.76 16.45 29.61
CA GLY A 240 11.66 17.54 30.57
C GLY A 240 11.57 17.08 32.03
N ILE A 241 10.80 16.02 32.30
CA ILE A 241 10.79 15.39 33.64
C ILE A 241 12.21 14.98 34.04
N MET A 242 12.96 14.38 33.12
CA MET A 242 14.32 13.93 33.40
C MET A 242 15.29 15.07 33.73
N TYR A 243 15.16 16.22 33.05
CA TYR A 243 15.95 17.41 33.36
C TYR A 243 15.65 17.96 34.76
N ASP A 244 14.39 17.94 35.18
CA ASP A 244 13.97 18.41 36.51
C ASP A 244 14.53 17.54 37.65
N PHE A 245 14.60 16.22 37.45
CA PHE A 245 15.17 15.29 38.44
C PHE A 245 16.71 15.35 38.57
N GLY A 246 17.40 16.22 37.83
CA GLY A 246 18.83 16.47 38.02
C GLY A 246 19.74 15.32 37.57
N PHE A 247 19.29 14.49 36.62
CA PHE A 247 20.13 13.45 36.02
C PHE A 247 21.31 14.12 35.26
N SER A 248 22.51 13.97 35.82
CA SER A 248 23.76 14.67 35.48
C SER A 248 24.29 14.46 34.05
N GLU A 249 25.33 15.23 33.68
CA GLU A 249 26.10 15.14 32.42
C GLU A 249 26.57 13.74 32.02
N LEU A 250 26.80 12.83 32.98
CA LEU A 250 27.21 11.44 32.69
C LEU A 250 26.00 10.54 32.34
N ALA A 251 24.84 10.90 32.85
CA ALA A 251 23.56 10.25 32.60
C ALA A 251 22.92 10.78 31.30
N SER A 252 23.11 12.05 30.95
CA SER A 252 22.50 12.67 29.76
C SER A 252 22.91 12.02 28.43
N HIS A 253 24.14 11.52 28.29
CA HIS A 253 24.58 10.78 27.11
C HIS A 253 23.95 9.38 27.04
N PHE A 254 23.96 8.65 28.16
CA PHE A 254 23.39 7.30 28.24
C PHE A 254 21.87 7.33 28.06
N PHE A 255 21.19 8.33 28.63
CA PHE A 255 19.75 8.47 28.52
C PHE A 255 19.30 9.06 27.19
N HIS A 256 20.10 9.87 26.48
CA HIS A 256 19.74 10.27 25.12
C HIS A 256 19.66 9.06 24.18
N ASP A 257 20.61 8.14 24.29
CA ASP A 257 20.63 6.91 23.50
C ASP A 257 19.51 5.95 23.92
N VAL A 258 19.27 5.79 25.23
CA VAL A 258 18.21 4.92 25.77
C VAL A 258 16.81 5.49 25.48
N ALA A 259 16.59 6.79 25.62
CA ALA A 259 15.31 7.42 25.31
C ALA A 259 14.98 7.22 23.82
N GLY A 260 15.95 7.43 22.92
CA GLY A 260 15.80 7.13 21.49
C GLY A 260 15.44 5.67 21.22
N TRP A 261 16.07 4.74 21.94
CA TRP A 261 15.76 3.31 21.86
C TRP A 261 14.38 2.94 22.40
N ILE A 262 13.88 3.60 23.45
CA ILE A 262 12.55 3.35 24.04
C ILE A 262 11.43 3.91 23.15
N MET A 263 11.69 4.98 22.40
CA MET A 263 10.68 5.57 21.52
C MET A 263 10.21 4.63 20.42
N MET A 264 11.10 3.80 19.85
CA MET A 264 10.76 2.88 18.76
C MET A 264 9.81 1.74 19.19
N PRO A 265 10.05 1.03 20.32
CA PRO A 265 9.10 0.09 20.91
C PRO A 265 7.77 0.72 21.32
N LEU A 266 7.78 1.91 21.96
CA LEU A 266 6.55 2.60 22.37
C LEU A 266 5.62 2.81 21.17
N ALA A 267 6.18 3.34 20.11
CA ALA A 267 5.53 3.54 18.85
C ALA A 267 4.97 2.26 18.21
N LEU A 268 5.74 1.18 18.17
CA LEU A 268 5.28 -0.10 17.67
C LEU A 268 4.15 -0.66 18.53
N ALA A 269 4.22 -0.48 19.85
CA ALA A 269 3.17 -0.86 20.79
C ALA A 269 1.88 -0.06 20.55
N MET A 270 1.96 1.24 20.27
CA MET A 270 0.79 2.06 19.92
C MET A 270 0.12 1.58 18.63
N LEU A 271 0.92 1.27 17.60
CA LEU A 271 0.39 0.74 16.34
C LEU A 271 -0.24 -0.66 16.55
N TRP A 272 0.40 -1.52 17.34
CA TRP A 272 -0.17 -2.83 17.69
C TRP A 272 -1.48 -2.70 18.48
N ALA A 273 -1.53 -1.79 19.44
CA ALA A 273 -2.72 -1.49 20.22
C ALA A 273 -3.86 -0.97 19.34
N GLU A 274 -3.56 -0.13 18.35
CA GLU A 274 -4.55 0.33 17.38
C GLU A 274 -5.11 -0.83 16.54
N ILE A 275 -4.25 -1.69 15.99
CA ILE A 275 -4.70 -2.85 15.22
C ILE A 275 -5.61 -3.74 16.08
N LYS A 276 -5.25 -3.93 17.36
CA LYS A 276 -6.08 -4.67 18.32
C LYS A 276 -7.41 -3.96 18.63
N LEU A 277 -7.40 -2.64 18.75
CA LEU A 277 -8.62 -1.85 18.93
C LEU A 277 -9.54 -1.99 17.72
N LEU A 278 -8.98 -1.99 16.50
CA LEU A 278 -9.74 -2.22 15.27
C LEU A 278 -10.24 -3.66 15.14
N ASP A 279 -9.50 -4.68 15.62
CA ASP A 279 -10.00 -6.07 15.75
C ASP A 279 -11.26 -6.12 16.63
N VAL A 280 -11.29 -5.35 17.72
CA VAL A 280 -12.41 -5.34 18.68
C VAL A 280 -13.61 -4.54 18.15
N LEU A 281 -13.35 -3.40 17.49
CA LEU A 281 -14.39 -2.47 17.04
C LEU A 281 -15.06 -2.91 15.73
N PHE A 282 -14.31 -3.54 14.82
CA PHE A 282 -14.81 -4.00 13.53
C PHE A 282 -14.74 -5.53 13.47
N ILE A 283 -15.90 -6.18 13.59
CA ILE A 283 -16.02 -7.62 13.34
C ILE A 283 -15.91 -7.83 11.83
N ASP A 284 -14.87 -8.54 11.41
CA ASP A 284 -14.75 -8.98 10.02
C ASP A 284 -15.97 -9.83 9.66
N THR A 285 -16.79 -9.34 8.73
CA THR A 285 -17.81 -10.17 8.12
C THR A 285 -17.08 -11.18 7.23
N PRO A 286 -17.22 -12.50 7.47
CA PRO A 286 -16.54 -13.50 6.67
C PRO A 286 -16.89 -13.29 5.19
N LYS A 287 -15.86 -13.12 4.36
CA LYS A 287 -16.02 -12.85 2.92
C LYS A 287 -16.55 -14.07 2.13
N ASP A 288 -16.88 -15.15 2.82
CA ASP A 288 -17.48 -16.38 2.31
C ASP A 288 -18.88 -16.61 2.89
N SER A 289 -19.84 -15.82 2.43
CA SER A 289 -21.24 -16.24 2.44
C SER A 289 -21.77 -16.11 1.02
N ARG A 290 -21.32 -17.01 0.14
CA ARG A 290 -22.15 -17.38 -1.01
C ARG A 290 -23.48 -17.83 -0.40
N PRO A 291 -24.63 -17.21 -0.73
CA PRO A 291 -25.90 -17.74 -0.27
C PRO A 291 -25.95 -19.20 -0.73
N ALA A 292 -26.14 -20.10 0.23
CA ALA A 292 -26.35 -21.51 -0.06
C ALA A 292 -27.38 -21.58 -1.20
N GLN A 293 -26.93 -22.09 -2.34
CA GLN A 293 -27.79 -22.34 -3.49
C GLN A 293 -29.03 -23.06 -2.96
N GLY A 294 -30.19 -22.48 -3.27
CA GLY A 294 -31.46 -22.84 -2.69
C GLY A 294 -31.62 -24.34 -2.57
N THR A 295 -31.97 -24.78 -1.37
CA THR A 295 -32.61 -26.06 -1.12
C THR A 295 -33.67 -26.30 -2.19
N ASN A 296 -33.34 -27.16 -3.16
CA ASN A 296 -34.31 -27.73 -4.07
C ASN A 296 -35.26 -28.57 -3.22
N ILE A 297 -36.34 -27.95 -2.77
CA ILE A 297 -37.48 -28.66 -2.18
C ILE A 297 -38.08 -29.49 -3.30
N SER A 298 -37.67 -30.76 -3.36
CA SER A 298 -38.29 -31.79 -4.17
C SER A 298 -39.77 -31.86 -3.80
N ARG A 299 -40.63 -31.26 -4.63
CA ARG A 299 -42.08 -31.48 -4.56
C ARG A 299 -42.41 -32.69 -5.42
N SER A 300 -42.41 -33.87 -4.79
CA SER A 300 -43.17 -35.02 -5.29
C SER A 300 -44.66 -34.72 -5.16
N PRO A 301 -45.48 -34.87 -6.21
CA PRO A 301 -46.92 -34.84 -6.07
C PRO A 301 -47.45 -36.28 -6.08
N GLU A 302 -47.60 -36.89 -4.90
CA GLU A 302 -48.37 -38.14 -4.78
C GLU A 302 -49.47 -38.03 -3.71
N ARG A 303 -50.66 -37.66 -4.22
CA ARG A 303 -51.96 -38.34 -4.05
C ARG A 303 -52.65 -38.41 -2.67
N ARG A 304 -53.94 -37.99 -2.70
CA ARG A 304 -55.17 -38.42 -1.94
C ARG A 304 -55.87 -37.22 -1.24
N THR A 305 -57.19 -37.01 -1.23
CA THR A 305 -58.38 -37.77 -1.68
C THR A 305 -59.65 -36.89 -1.60
N THR A 306 -60.63 -37.18 -2.48
CA THR A 306 -62.12 -37.16 -2.31
C THR A 306 -62.90 -35.86 -2.05
N ALA A 307 -63.78 -35.52 -3.01
CA ALA A 307 -65.25 -35.49 -2.81
C ALA A 307 -65.98 -35.61 -4.17
N SER A 308 -67.13 -36.29 -4.14
CA SER A 308 -67.96 -36.77 -5.25
C SER A 308 -68.51 -35.67 -6.18
N THR A 309 -68.90 -35.93 -7.43
CA THR A 309 -70.27 -36.40 -7.78
C THR A 309 -70.32 -36.77 -9.29
N GLN A 310 -70.78 -37.98 -9.61
CA GLN A 310 -71.26 -38.43 -10.95
C GLN A 310 -72.73 -37.97 -11.13
N PRO A 311 -73.38 -37.96 -12.34
CA PRO A 311 -73.30 -39.07 -13.32
C PRO A 311 -73.52 -38.76 -14.84
N THR A 312 -73.21 -39.79 -15.65
CA THR A 312 -73.93 -40.29 -16.86
C THR A 312 -73.81 -39.69 -18.28
N ARG A 313 -73.74 -40.66 -19.22
CA ARG A 313 -74.03 -40.67 -20.68
C ARG A 313 -72.99 -39.99 -21.58
N GLY A 314 -72.52 -40.55 -22.70
CA GLY A 314 -72.96 -41.71 -23.49
C GLY A 314 -72.71 -41.40 -24.98
N ASN A 315 -71.80 -42.15 -25.59
CA ASN A 315 -71.81 -42.63 -26.99
C ASN A 315 -72.44 -41.75 -28.10
N ARG A 316 -71.65 -41.34 -29.12
CA ARG A 316 -71.90 -41.59 -30.57
C ARG A 316 -71.25 -40.56 -31.52
N SER A 317 -70.37 -41.10 -32.37
CA SER A 317 -70.36 -40.99 -33.85
C SER A 317 -71.07 -39.83 -34.58
N ARG A 318 -70.37 -39.39 -35.64
CA ARG A 318 -70.85 -39.12 -37.02
C ARG A 318 -71.18 -37.67 -37.44
N ARG A 319 -70.33 -37.20 -38.36
CA ARG A 319 -70.61 -36.76 -39.76
C ARG A 319 -71.07 -35.32 -40.05
N LYS A 320 -70.46 -34.83 -41.15
CA LYS A 320 -70.88 -33.78 -42.13
C LYS A 320 -70.68 -32.33 -41.69
N ALA A 321 -70.36 -31.37 -42.56
CA ALA A 321 -69.94 -31.29 -43.96
C ALA A 321 -69.69 -29.79 -44.26
N GLU A 322 -68.85 -29.48 -45.27
CA GLU A 322 -68.98 -28.40 -46.28
C GLU A 322 -69.20 -26.94 -45.83
N ALA A 323 -68.72 -25.87 -46.47
CA ALA A 323 -68.00 -25.55 -47.70
C ALA A 323 -67.45 -24.12 -47.48
N LYS A 324 -66.44 -23.60 -48.18
CA LYS A 324 -66.46 -23.08 -49.57
C LYS A 324 -65.05 -22.53 -49.83
N GLU A 325 -64.36 -22.94 -50.90
CA GLU A 325 -64.25 -22.23 -52.20
C GLU A 325 -63.42 -20.91 -52.14
N THR A 326 -62.55 -20.49 -53.06
CA THR A 326 -61.74 -21.04 -54.20
C THR A 326 -60.68 -19.93 -54.52
N PRO A 327 -59.92 -19.86 -55.65
CA PRO A 327 -58.45 -19.93 -55.65
C PRO A 327 -57.77 -18.91 -56.61
N GLN A 328 -56.59 -19.28 -57.14
CA GLN A 328 -55.86 -18.75 -58.32
C GLN A 328 -55.02 -17.47 -58.06
N GLU A 329 -53.79 -17.33 -58.53
CA GLU A 329 -53.17 -17.88 -59.74
C GLU A 329 -51.61 -17.86 -59.64
N GLN A 330 -50.99 -18.89 -60.23
CA GLN A 330 -49.59 -19.03 -60.65
C GLN A 330 -49.26 -18.11 -61.85
N PRO A 331 -48.10 -18.15 -62.57
CA PRO A 331 -46.95 -19.10 -62.57
C PRO A 331 -45.55 -18.42 -62.58
N ALA A 332 -44.45 -19.14 -62.29
CA ALA A 332 -43.48 -19.79 -63.22
C ALA A 332 -42.81 -18.81 -64.22
N GLU A 333 -41.53 -18.85 -64.57
CA GLU A 333 -40.65 -19.96 -64.94
C GLU A 333 -39.17 -19.65 -64.59
N THR A 334 -38.35 -20.55 -64.06
CA THR A 334 -37.70 -21.78 -64.59
C THR A 334 -36.35 -21.53 -65.27
N SER A 335 -35.34 -22.25 -64.77
CA SER A 335 -33.99 -22.37 -65.28
C SER A 335 -33.83 -23.71 -66.01
N SER A 336 -33.20 -23.65 -67.19
CA SER A 336 -32.32 -24.67 -67.80
C SER A 336 -32.93 -25.91 -68.50
N LYS A 337 -32.51 -26.03 -69.78
CA LYS A 337 -32.18 -27.22 -70.58
C LYS A 337 -33.27 -28.12 -71.15
#